data_AF-A0A9X4MQQ8-F1
#
_entry.id   AF-A0A9X4MQQ8-F1
#
_cell.length_a   1.000
_cell.length_b   1.000
_cell.length_c   1.000
_cell.angle_alpha   90.00
_cell.angle_beta   90.00
_cell.angle_gamma   90.00
#
_symmetry.space_group_name_H-M   'P 1'
#
loop_
_entity.id
_entity.type
_entity.pdbx_description
1 polymer ?
#
loop_
_entity_poly.entity_id
_entity_poly.type
_entity_poly.pdbx_seq_one_letter_code
_entity_poly.pdbx_strand_id
1 'polypeptide(L)'
;MTIYKEDYYQEITQQLIQDKIPLDHYILLTDKATILERLDNRVNEDNIWAKRHLDVCLKAFESHIPGQRLNTDCLKPEEIAKEILMLSEFTVK
;
A
#
# COMPACT_ATOMS: atom_id res chain seq x y z
N MET A 1 -1.09 9.58 4.62
CA MET A 1 0.32 9.84 4.27
C MET A 1 0.84 8.66 3.46
N THR A 2 1.51 8.90 2.33
CA THR A 2 2.02 7.83 1.44
C THR A 2 3.53 7.70 1.60
N ILE A 3 4.03 6.50 1.92
CA ILE A 3 5.45 6.22 2.09
C ILE A 3 5.98 5.62 0.78
N TYR A 4 6.51 6.47 -0.09
CA TYR A 4 7.00 6.07 -1.42
C TYR A 4 8.52 6.18 -1.55
N LYS A 5 9.21 6.69 -0.53
CA LYS A 5 10.67 6.67 -0.46
C LYS A 5 11.11 5.40 0.25
N GLU A 6 12.05 4.68 -0.35
CA GLU A 6 12.59 3.45 0.20
C GLU A 6 13.22 3.67 1.58
N ASP A 7 13.99 4.74 1.78
CA ASP A 7 14.62 5.06 3.06
C ASP A 7 13.59 5.17 4.21
N TYR A 8 12.45 5.82 3.96
CA TYR A 8 11.38 5.92 4.96
C TYR A 8 10.67 4.59 5.20
N TYR A 9 10.59 3.73 4.19
CA TYR A 9 10.09 2.37 4.37
C TYR A 9 11.08 1.52 5.20
N GLN A 10 12.38 1.68 4.99
CA GLN A 10 13.40 1.01 5.78
C GLN A 10 13.35 1.48 7.24
N GLU A 11 13.23 2.79 7.49
CA GLU A 11 13.11 3.33 8.86
C GLU A 11 11.97 2.70 9.67
N ILE A 12 10.81 2.43 9.05
CA ILE A 12 9.66 1.84 9.75
C ILE A 12 9.75 0.32 9.91
N THR A 13 10.48 -0.38 9.04
CA THR A 13 10.51 -1.85 9.01
C THR A 13 11.78 -2.46 9.60
N GLN A 14 12.90 -1.73 9.57
CA GLN A 14 14.22 -2.25 9.90
C GLN A 14 14.30 -2.79 11.33
N GLN A 15 13.70 -2.11 12.31
CA GLN A 15 13.74 -2.57 13.71
C GLN A 15 13.00 -3.91 13.88
N LEU A 16 11.82 -4.06 13.26
CA LEU A 16 11.06 -5.32 13.30
C LEU A 16 11.86 -6.48 12.70
N ILE A 17 12.56 -6.21 11.58
CA ILE A 17 13.42 -7.19 10.91
C ILE A 17 14.61 -7.57 11.81
N GLN A 18 15.26 -6.59 12.45
CA GLN A 18 16.39 -6.82 13.37
C GLN A 18 15.97 -7.66 14.58
N ASP A 19 14.78 -7.40 15.11
CA ASP A 19 14.20 -8.11 16.25
C ASP A 19 13.62 -9.48 15.87
N LYS A 20 13.74 -9.89 14.60
CA LYS A 20 13.19 -11.14 14.05
C LYS A 20 11.69 -11.29 14.27
N ILE A 21 10.97 -10.17 14.29
CA ILE A 21 9.52 -10.15 14.36
C ILE A 21 8.99 -10.43 12.95
N PRO A 22 8.12 -11.44 12.75
CA PRO A 22 7.50 -11.69 11.46
C PRO A 22 6.75 -10.46 10.97
N LEU A 23 7.01 -10.04 9.73
CA LEU A 23 6.41 -8.87 9.10
C LEU A 23 5.92 -9.24 7.70
N ASP A 24 4.59 -9.39 7.56
CA ASP A 24 3.94 -9.55 6.28
C ASP A 24 3.55 -8.17 5.72
N HIS A 25 4.27 -7.72 4.70
CA HIS A 25 4.01 -6.44 4.06
C HIS A 25 3.26 -6.61 2.73
N TYR A 26 2.12 -5.93 2.59
CA TYR A 26 1.27 -5.95 1.40
C TYR A 26 1.16 -4.56 0.77
N ILE A 27 1.33 -4.50 -0.55
CA ILE A 27 1.15 -3.31 -1.38
C ILE A 27 -0.13 -3.49 -2.20
N LEU A 28 -1.15 -2.69 -1.87
CA LEU A 28 -2.44 -2.70 -2.56
C LEU A 28 -2.35 -1.89 -3.85
N LEU A 29 -2.50 -2.57 -4.98
CA LEU A 29 -2.47 -1.98 -6.31
C LEU A 29 -3.89 -1.80 -6.82
N THR A 30 -4.13 -0.70 -7.51
CA THR A 30 -5.34 -0.47 -8.29
C THR A 30 -5.03 0.48 -9.42
N ASP A 31 -5.89 0.49 -10.43
CA ASP A 31 -5.77 1.38 -11.57
C ASP A 31 -5.66 2.86 -11.15
N LYS A 32 -4.81 3.60 -11.88
CA LYS A 32 -4.61 5.04 -11.69
C LYS A 32 -5.93 5.81 -11.70
N ALA A 33 -6.86 5.41 -12.56
CA ALA A 33 -8.19 6.02 -12.66
C ALA A 33 -8.97 5.87 -11.35
N THR A 34 -8.97 4.67 -10.75
CA THR A 34 -9.59 4.39 -9.45
C THR A 34 -8.95 5.21 -8.34
N ILE A 35 -7.63 5.40 -8.34
CA ILE A 35 -6.95 6.25 -7.36
C ILE A 35 -7.38 7.71 -7.51
N LEU A 36 -7.46 8.22 -8.75
CA LEU A 36 -7.89 9.59 -9.02
C LEU A 36 -9.33 9.83 -8.56
N GLU A 37 -10.26 8.94 -8.91
CA GLU A 37 -11.66 9.01 -8.47
C GLU A 37 -11.76 9.02 -6.92
N ARG A 38 -11.01 8.14 -6.25
CA ARG A 38 -10.96 8.12 -4.78
C ARG A 38 -10.38 9.39 -4.18
N LEU A 39 -9.41 10.03 -4.85
CA LEU A 39 -8.88 11.33 -4.43
C LEU A 39 -9.91 12.45 -4.66
N ASP A 40 -10.63 12.44 -5.78
CA ASP A 40 -11.70 13.41 -6.06
C ASP A 40 -12.81 13.40 -5.00
N ASN A 41 -13.17 12.20 -4.54
CA ASN A 41 -14.23 12.01 -3.55
C ASN A 41 -13.81 12.33 -2.10
N ARG A 42 -12.52 12.63 -1.84
CA ARG A 42 -12.06 13.03 -0.49
C ARG A 42 -12.38 14.50 -0.25
N VAL A 43 -13.11 14.79 0.82
CA VAL A 43 -13.36 16.15 1.30
C VAL A 43 -12.10 16.66 2.01
N ASN A 44 -11.07 17.06 1.25
CA ASN A 44 -9.84 17.66 1.81
C ASN A 44 -9.09 18.54 0.79
N GLU A 45 -8.46 19.61 1.28
CA GLU A 45 -7.65 20.56 0.47
C GLU A 45 -6.37 19.91 -0.11
N ASP A 46 -5.90 18.82 0.49
CA ASP A 46 -4.63 18.16 0.18
C ASP A 46 -4.63 17.26 -1.09
N ASN A 47 -5.78 17.13 -1.76
CA ASN A 47 -5.87 16.27 -2.95
C ASN A 47 -5.01 16.77 -4.11
N ILE A 48 -4.73 18.07 -4.21
CA ILE A 48 -3.89 18.65 -5.26
C ILE A 48 -2.47 18.07 -5.16
N TRP A 49 -1.89 17.99 -3.96
CA TRP A 49 -0.56 17.43 -3.78
C TRP A 49 -0.53 15.95 -4.13
N ALA A 50 -1.53 15.18 -3.65
CA ALA A 50 -1.63 13.75 -3.90
C ALA A 50 -1.78 13.42 -5.39
N LYS A 51 -2.61 14.15 -6.12
CA LYS A 51 -2.77 13.99 -7.57
C LYS A 51 -1.48 14.33 -8.32
N ARG A 52 -0.78 15.41 -7.93
CA ARG A 52 0.50 15.81 -8.55
C ARG A 52 1.61 14.78 -8.33
N HIS A 53 1.61 14.08 -7.19
CA HIS A 53 2.63 13.08 -6.85
C HIS A 53 2.23 11.64 -7.21
N LEU A 54 1.03 11.43 -7.77
CA LEU A 54 0.51 10.10 -8.05
C LEU A 54 1.46 9.26 -8.91
N ASP A 55 1.96 9.83 -10.00
CA ASP A 55 2.88 9.14 -10.91
C ASP A 55 4.21 8.77 -10.24
N VAL A 56 4.71 9.63 -9.35
CA VAL A 56 5.93 9.36 -8.56
C VAL A 56 5.69 8.19 -7.61
N CYS A 57 4.56 8.19 -6.92
CA CYS A 57 4.17 7.11 -6.01
C CYS A 57 4.02 5.78 -6.76
N LEU A 58 3.27 5.76 -7.87
CA LEU A 58 3.07 4.55 -8.67
C LEU A 58 4.41 3.93 -9.11
N LYS A 59 5.31 4.76 -9.65
CA LYS A 59 6.65 4.32 -10.06
C LYS A 59 7.47 3.74 -8.90
N ALA A 60 7.38 4.35 -7.72
CA ALA A 60 8.10 3.85 -6.55
C ALA A 60 7.62 2.45 -6.11
N PHE A 61 6.30 2.21 -6.10
CA PHE A 61 5.73 0.92 -5.70
C PHE A 61 5.91 -0.19 -6.77
N GLU A 62 6.14 0.18 -8.03
CA GLU A 62 6.52 -0.77 -9.08
C GLU A 62 7.92 -1.36 -8.88
N SER A 63 8.86 -0.61 -8.29
CA SER A 63 10.30 -0.93 -8.42
C SER A 63 11.14 -0.90 -7.14
N HIS A 64 10.80 -0.08 -6.13
CA HIS A 64 11.71 0.22 -5.01
C HIS A 64 11.22 -0.28 -3.66
N ILE A 65 9.90 -0.34 -3.43
CA ILE A 65 9.35 -0.76 -2.13
C ILE A 65 9.15 -2.29 -2.12
N PRO A 66 9.80 -3.05 -1.22
CA PRO A 66 9.62 -4.49 -1.11
C PRO A 66 8.26 -4.81 -0.46
N GLY A 67 7.62 -5.91 -0.87
CA GLY A 67 6.32 -6.34 -0.33
C GLY A 67 5.54 -7.21 -1.30
N GLN A 68 4.56 -7.95 -0.78
CA GLN A 68 3.62 -8.73 -1.59
C GLN A 68 2.65 -7.79 -2.29
N ARG A 69 2.50 -7.90 -3.60
CA ARG A 69 1.62 -7.04 -4.39
C ARG A 69 0.26 -7.71 -4.55
N LEU A 70 -0.79 -6.97 -4.23
CA LEU A 70 -2.16 -7.44 -4.32
C LEU A 70 -2.95 -6.51 -5.23
N ASN A 71 -3.44 -7.02 -6.36
CA ASN A 71 -4.34 -6.23 -7.20
C ASN A 71 -5.72 -6.19 -6.54
N THR A 72 -6.21 -4.97 -6.29
CA THR A 72 -7.49 -4.70 -5.64
C THR A 72 -8.55 -4.16 -6.60
N ASP A 73 -8.27 -4.18 -7.90
CA ASP A 73 -9.24 -3.79 -8.91
C ASP A 73 -10.50 -4.65 -8.79
N CYS A 74 -11.66 -3.98 -8.80
CA CYS A 74 -12.97 -4.59 -8.62
C CYS A 74 -13.22 -5.31 -7.28
N LEU A 75 -12.27 -5.29 -6.33
CA LEU A 75 -12.43 -5.91 -5.02
C LEU A 75 -13.00 -4.91 -4.00
N LYS A 76 -13.91 -5.41 -3.16
CA LYS A 76 -14.37 -4.70 -1.97
C LYS A 76 -13.36 -4.86 -0.82
N PRO A 77 -13.33 -3.93 0.15
CA PRO A 77 -12.44 -4.03 1.31
C PRO A 77 -12.50 -5.39 2.04
N GLU A 78 -13.67 -6.01 2.12
CA GLU A 78 -13.85 -7.31 2.78
C GLU A 78 -13.21 -8.46 1.99
N GLU A 79 -13.16 -8.35 0.66
CA GLU A 79 -12.51 -9.33 -0.22
C GLU A 79 -10.99 -9.19 -0.13
N ILE A 80 -10.49 -7.95 -0.14
CA ILE A 80 -9.08 -7.63 0.06
C ILE A 80 -8.59 -8.19 1.41
N ALA A 81 -9.36 -7.97 2.48
CA ALA A 81 -9.02 -8.48 3.81
C ALA A 81 -8.96 -10.02 3.84
N LYS A 82 -9.86 -10.71 3.12
CA LYS A 82 -9.84 -12.17 2.99
C LYS A 82 -8.62 -12.66 2.23
N GLU A 83 -8.23 -11.99 1.13
CA GLU A 83 -7.03 -12.36 0.39
C GLU A 83 -5.77 -12.20 1.25
N ILE A 84 -5.65 -11.09 1.98
CA ILE A 84 -4.55 -10.88 2.93
C ILE A 84 -4.52 -12.01 3.98
N LEU A 85 -5.68 -12.39 4.54
CA LEU A 85 -5.75 -13.47 5.52
C LEU A 85 -5.28 -14.80 4.93
N MET A 86 -5.66 -15.12 3.69
CA MET A 86 -5.25 -16.35 3.00
C MET A 86 -3.76 -16.39 2.66
N LEU A 87 -3.14 -15.23 2.42
CA LEU A 87 -1.70 -15.10 2.14
C LEU A 87 -0.85 -15.08 3.40
N SER A 88 -1.42 -14.57 4.51
CA SER A 88 -0.74 -14.53 5.79
C SER A 88 -0.70 -15.91 6.44
N GLU A 89 0.33 -16.16 7.25
CA GLU A 89 0.34 -17.30 8.18
C GLU A 89 -0.59 -17.07 9.39
N PHE A 90 -1.41 -16.02 9.35
CA PHE A 90 -2.27 -15.60 10.43
C PHE A 90 -3.46 -16.55 10.55
N THR A 91 -3.46 -17.37 11.59
CA THR A 91 -4.62 -18.20 11.94
C THR A 91 -5.50 -17.43 12.91
N VAL A 92 -6.74 -17.09 12.50
CA VAL A 92 -7.73 -16.52 13.42
C VAL A 92 -8.07 -17.60 14.45
N LYS A 93 -7.76 -17.34 15.73
CA LYS A 93 -8.14 -18.20 16.86
C LYS A 93 -9.60 -18.02 17.23
#